data_AF-A0A1D6LL35-F1
#
_entry.id   AF-A0A1D6LL35-F1
#
_cell.length_a   1.000
_cell.length_b   1.000
_cell.length_c   1.000
_cell.angle_alpha   90.00
_cell.angle_beta   90.00
_cell.angle_gamma   90.00
#
_symmetry.space_group_name_H-M   'P 1'
#
loop_
_entity.id
_entity.type
_entity.pdbx_description
1 polymer ?
#
loop_
_entity_poly.entity_id
_entity_poly.type
_entity_poly.pdbx_seq_one_letter_code
_entity_poly.pdbx_strand_id
1 'polypeptide(L)'
;MAPKLEVLAVCDAMKAYISAPNLSVVSWDSDTGYNPLCHHFANAARHLRLLHLGSKCVSASLMRQFDEVDVLKLKLNLLNFKGTEAYTNLLNETAALPKCEELKLRVSLRAYRHNFASIMFHILRSCSNTRRISIKVDSGMVISILHASANVSFN
;
A
#
# COMPACT_ATOMS: atom_id res chain seq x y z
N MET A 1 17.15 0.27 -19.75
CA MET A 1 16.05 1.26 -19.92
C MET A 1 14.92 0.58 -20.66
N ALA A 2 13.66 0.87 -20.31
CA ALA A 2 12.46 0.29 -20.91
C ALA A 2 11.42 1.39 -21.15
N PRO A 3 11.57 2.22 -22.20
CA PRO A 3 10.79 3.44 -22.39
C PRO A 3 9.30 3.21 -22.66
N LYS A 4 8.92 2.03 -23.16
CA LYS A 4 7.52 1.65 -23.41
C LYS A 4 6.88 0.85 -22.28
N LEU A 5 7.59 0.62 -21.18
CA LEU A 5 7.08 -0.18 -20.08
C LEU A 5 6.06 0.64 -19.29
N GLU A 6 4.79 0.23 -19.36
CA GLU A 6 3.69 0.87 -18.64
C GLU A 6 3.31 0.13 -17.34
N VAL A 7 3.53 -1.18 -17.31
CA VAL A 7 3.14 -2.04 -16.18
C VAL A 7 4.34 -2.80 -15.65
N LEU A 8 4.60 -2.65 -14.36
CA LEU A 8 5.63 -3.39 -13.65
C LEU A 8 4.99 -4.21 -12.52
N ALA A 9 5.21 -5.52 -12.56
CA ALA A 9 4.86 -6.43 -11.47
C ALA A 9 6.14 -7.09 -10.93
N VAL A 10 6.40 -6.92 -9.63
CA VAL A 10 7.57 -7.48 -8.95
C VAL A 10 7.09 -8.41 -7.84
N CYS A 11 7.43 -9.70 -7.95
CA CYS A 11 7.06 -10.72 -6.97
C CYS A 11 8.27 -11.23 -6.17
N ASP A 12 9.47 -11.14 -6.73
CA ASP A 12 10.73 -11.37 -6.02
C ASP A 12 11.84 -10.64 -6.75
N ALA A 13 12.55 -9.77 -6.05
CA ALA A 13 13.68 -9.04 -6.60
C ALA A 13 14.69 -8.73 -5.51
N MET A 14 15.87 -9.34 -5.59
CA MET A 14 16.98 -9.01 -4.71
C MET A 14 17.53 -7.60 -5.02
N LYS A 15 17.62 -7.24 -6.30
CA LYS A 15 18.01 -5.91 -6.79
C LYS A 15 17.18 -5.54 -8.02
N ALA A 16 16.83 -4.27 -8.14
CA ALA A 16 16.09 -3.75 -9.29
C ALA A 16 16.53 -2.32 -9.60
N TYR A 17 16.90 -2.07 -10.85
CA TYR A 17 17.16 -0.73 -11.36
C TYR A 17 16.22 -0.45 -12.53
N ILE A 18 15.22 0.39 -12.28
CA ILE A 18 14.09 0.59 -13.19
C ILE A 18 14.20 1.99 -13.79
N SER A 19 14.25 2.04 -15.11
CA SER A 19 14.23 3.27 -15.91
C SER A 19 13.14 3.08 -16.97
N ALA A 20 11.94 3.55 -16.63
CA ALA A 20 10.69 3.38 -17.36
C ALA A 20 9.85 4.67 -17.23
N PRO A 21 10.09 5.69 -18.08
CA PRO A 21 9.41 6.98 -17.99
C PRO A 21 7.89 6.90 -18.16
N ASN A 22 7.38 5.92 -18.93
CA ASN A 22 5.95 5.74 -19.20
C ASN A 22 5.26 4.80 -18.21
N LEU A 23 5.89 4.50 -17.07
CA LEU A 23 5.34 3.60 -16.09
C LEU A 23 4.06 4.20 -15.49
N SER A 24 2.95 3.47 -15.56
CA SER A 24 1.63 3.90 -15.07
C SER A 24 1.07 2.95 -14.01
N VAL A 25 1.55 1.71 -13.95
CA VAL A 25 1.12 0.72 -12.97
C VAL A 25 2.33 0.06 -12.34
N VAL A 26 2.36 0.05 -11.01
CA VAL A 26 3.34 -0.68 -10.21
C VAL A 26 2.62 -1.61 -9.24
N SER A 27 2.96 -2.89 -9.30
CA SER A 27 2.58 -3.89 -8.30
C SER A 27 3.84 -4.48 -7.68
N TRP A 28 4.08 -4.20 -6.41
CA TRP A 28 5.23 -4.71 -5.67
C TRP A 28 4.76 -5.61 -4.53
N ASP A 29 4.89 -6.91 -4.72
CA ASP A 29 4.42 -7.95 -3.80
C ASP A 29 5.55 -8.97 -3.57
N SER A 30 6.63 -8.51 -2.93
CA SER A 30 7.84 -9.28 -2.67
C SER A 30 7.87 -9.85 -1.25
N ASP A 31 8.29 -11.11 -1.12
CA ASP A 31 8.50 -11.75 0.17
C ASP A 31 9.68 -11.17 0.96
N THR A 32 10.63 -10.52 0.26
CA THR A 32 11.77 -9.83 0.85
C THR A 32 11.52 -8.35 1.13
N GLY A 33 10.32 -7.85 0.75
CA GLY A 33 9.93 -6.46 0.93
C GLY A 33 10.48 -5.51 -0.14
N TYR A 34 10.30 -4.21 0.10
CA TYR A 34 10.93 -3.15 -0.69
C TYR A 34 12.11 -2.56 0.09
N ASN A 35 13.26 -2.41 -0.56
CA ASN A 35 14.45 -1.82 0.02
C ASN A 35 15.00 -0.74 -0.91
N PRO A 36 14.96 0.55 -0.54
CA PRO A 36 15.46 1.64 -1.39
C PRO A 36 16.97 1.56 -1.65
N LEU A 37 17.74 0.79 -0.88
CA LEU A 37 19.17 0.54 -1.13
C LEU A 37 19.41 -0.47 -2.27
N CYS A 38 18.41 -1.24 -2.65
CA CYS A 38 18.51 -2.31 -3.64
C CYS A 38 17.53 -2.13 -4.81
N HIS A 39 16.47 -1.36 -4.60
CA HIS A 39 15.37 -1.13 -5.53
C HIS A 39 15.30 0.36 -5.86
N HIS A 40 15.63 0.71 -7.10
CA HIS A 40 15.75 2.09 -7.53
C HIS A 40 14.91 2.36 -8.77
N PHE A 41 14.12 3.42 -8.71
CA PHE A 41 13.45 4.02 -9.86
C PHE A 41 14.24 5.25 -10.30
N ALA A 42 15.03 5.10 -11.37
CA ALA A 42 15.94 6.16 -11.82
C ALA A 42 15.29 7.17 -12.77
N ASN A 43 14.36 6.71 -13.60
CA ASN A 43 13.59 7.56 -14.50
C ASN A 43 12.20 6.94 -14.66
N ALA A 44 11.29 7.29 -13.74
CA ALA A 44 9.90 6.88 -13.78
C ALA A 44 9.04 8.11 -13.48
N ALA A 45 7.83 8.15 -14.04
CA ALA A 45 6.85 9.17 -13.70
C ALA A 45 6.57 9.16 -12.19
N ARG A 46 6.27 10.33 -11.62
CA ARG A 46 5.84 10.46 -10.22
C ARG A 46 4.36 10.14 -10.04
N HIS A 47 3.56 10.37 -11.07
CA HIS A 47 2.15 10.04 -11.09
C HIS A 47 1.93 8.63 -11.63
N LEU A 48 1.19 7.78 -10.90
CA LEU A 48 0.78 6.45 -11.37
C LEU A 48 -0.74 6.31 -11.39
N ARG A 49 -1.27 5.57 -12.36
CA ARG A 49 -2.68 5.12 -12.30
C ARG A 49 -2.91 4.14 -11.15
N LEU A 50 -1.94 3.27 -10.85
CA LEU A 50 -2.07 2.28 -9.79
C LEU A 50 -0.73 2.00 -9.10
N LEU A 51 -0.74 2.12 -7.78
CA LEU A 51 0.31 1.59 -6.91
C LEU A 51 -0.27 0.50 -6.00
N HIS A 52 0.16 -0.74 -6.20
CA HIS A 52 -0.24 -1.89 -5.38
C HIS A 52 0.94 -2.42 -4.58
N LEU A 53 0.80 -2.42 -3.25
CA LEU A 53 1.83 -2.88 -2.32
C LEU A 53 1.37 -4.10 -1.53
N GLY A 54 2.17 -5.16 -1.62
CA GLY A 54 2.11 -6.31 -0.73
C GLY A 54 2.44 -5.93 0.72
N SER A 55 2.07 -6.78 1.68
CA SER A 55 2.16 -6.43 3.10
C SER A 55 3.57 -6.18 3.62
N LYS A 56 4.59 -6.78 2.99
CA LYS A 56 6.00 -6.54 3.32
C LYS A 56 6.60 -5.39 2.51
N CYS A 57 5.84 -4.82 1.58
CA CYS A 57 6.30 -3.81 0.63
C CYS A 57 5.61 -2.45 0.85
N VAL A 58 4.78 -2.32 1.88
CA VAL A 58 4.28 -1.02 2.33
C VAL A 58 5.48 -0.22 2.84
N SER A 59 5.91 0.76 2.05
CA SER A 59 7.04 1.61 2.38
C SER A 59 6.80 3.06 2.00
N ALA A 60 7.05 3.97 2.94
CA ALA A 60 7.07 5.41 2.76
C ALA A 60 8.09 5.84 1.71
N SER A 61 9.20 5.11 1.53
CA SER A 61 10.18 5.45 0.49
C SER A 61 9.60 5.24 -0.92
N LEU A 62 8.95 4.10 -1.16
CA LEU A 62 8.28 3.80 -2.41
C LEU A 62 7.05 4.68 -2.64
N MET A 63 6.28 4.96 -1.59
CA MET A 63 5.12 5.85 -1.66
C MET A 63 5.52 7.32 -1.90
N ARG A 64 6.70 7.77 -1.43
CA ARG A 64 7.22 9.10 -1.77
C ARG A 64 7.76 9.21 -3.20
N GLN A 65 8.25 8.10 -3.76
CA GLN A 65 8.66 8.05 -5.17
C GLN A 65 7.48 8.34 -6.10
N PHE A 66 6.27 7.88 -5.71
CA PHE A 66 5.03 8.06 -6.46
C PHE A 66 4.00 8.83 -5.63
N ASP A 67 4.21 10.13 -5.46
CA ASP A 67 3.46 10.98 -4.54
C ASP A 67 2.04 11.34 -4.99
N GLU A 68 1.65 10.95 -6.20
CA GLU A 68 0.30 11.07 -6.72
C GLU A 68 -0.10 9.78 -7.43
N VAL A 69 -1.22 9.16 -7.05
CA VAL A 69 -1.71 7.94 -7.66
C VAL A 69 -3.22 7.92 -7.79
N ASP A 70 -3.81 7.46 -8.89
CA ASP A 70 -5.29 7.39 -8.96
C ASP A 70 -5.83 6.37 -7.96
N VAL A 71 -5.20 5.19 -7.91
CA VAL A 71 -5.55 4.10 -7.01
C VAL A 71 -4.35 3.68 -6.17
N LEU A 72 -4.46 3.82 -4.85
CA LEU A 72 -3.52 3.23 -3.89
C LEU A 72 -4.11 1.94 -3.34
N LYS A 73 -3.44 0.81 -3.55
CA LYS A 73 -3.88 -0.50 -3.05
C LYS A 73 -2.86 -1.07 -2.06
N LEU A 74 -3.25 -1.20 -0.80
CA LEU A 74 -2.39 -1.73 0.26
C LEU A 74 -2.93 -3.05 0.77
N LYS A 75 -2.07 -4.08 0.82
CA LYS A 75 -2.32 -5.28 1.61
C LYS A 75 -1.70 -5.10 2.99
N LEU A 76 -2.47 -5.28 4.05
CA LEU A 76 -2.00 -5.20 5.43
C LEU A 76 -2.20 -6.56 6.08
N ASN A 77 -1.09 -7.20 6.46
CA ASN A 77 -1.13 -8.49 7.15
C ASN A 77 -0.95 -8.29 8.65
N LEU A 78 -2.06 -8.15 9.38
CA LEU A 78 -2.05 -7.94 10.83
C LEU A 78 -2.05 -9.26 11.62
N LEU A 79 -1.92 -10.41 10.95
CA LEU A 79 -1.85 -11.72 11.59
C LEU A 79 -0.59 -11.85 12.45
N ASN A 80 0.54 -11.35 11.94
CA ASN A 80 1.88 -11.63 12.46
C ASN A 80 2.53 -10.46 13.23
N PHE A 81 1.77 -9.43 13.62
CA PHE A 81 2.32 -8.36 14.46
C PHE A 81 2.69 -8.95 15.84
N LYS A 82 3.97 -9.26 16.01
CA LYS A 82 4.59 -9.63 17.28
C LYS A 82 5.17 -8.35 17.88
N GLY A 83 4.54 -7.85 18.94
CA GLY A 83 5.02 -6.68 19.68
C GLY A 83 4.68 -5.31 19.06
N THR A 84 5.13 -4.27 19.74
CA THR A 84 4.90 -2.85 19.41
C THR A 84 5.75 -2.36 18.25
N GLU A 85 6.89 -3.00 17.97
CA GLU A 85 7.82 -2.56 16.91
C GLU A 85 7.21 -2.69 15.52
N ALA A 86 6.63 -3.84 15.17
CA ALA A 86 5.95 -4.03 13.89
C ALA A 86 4.80 -3.03 13.71
N TYR A 87 4.09 -2.72 14.80
CA TYR A 87 3.04 -1.70 14.85
C TYR A 87 3.58 -0.31 14.55
N THR A 88 4.59 0.14 15.29
CA THR A 88 5.23 1.43 15.10
C THR A 88 5.83 1.56 13.71
N ASN A 89 6.44 0.51 13.18
CA ASN A 89 7.00 0.52 11.83
C ASN A 89 5.89 0.75 10.79
N LEU A 90 4.77 0.03 10.88
CA LEU A 90 3.65 0.26 9.95
C LEU A 90 3.16 1.71 10.04
N LEU A 91 2.96 2.25 11.25
CA LEU A 91 2.54 3.65 11.42
C LEU A 91 3.52 4.63 10.79
N ASN A 92 4.82 4.39 10.91
CA ASN A 92 5.85 5.24 10.31
C ASN A 92 5.80 5.14 8.78
N GLU A 93 5.70 3.93 8.24
CA GLU A 93 5.65 3.71 6.79
C GLU A 93 4.36 4.27 6.17
N THR A 94 3.24 4.33 6.90
CA THR A 94 1.97 4.90 6.44
C THR A 94 1.70 6.32 6.93
N ALA A 95 2.66 6.97 7.59
CA ALA A 95 2.46 8.30 8.19
C ALA A 95 2.03 9.35 7.15
N ALA A 96 2.56 9.24 5.93
CA ALA A 96 2.18 10.04 4.78
C ALA A 96 1.92 9.12 3.59
N LEU A 97 0.69 9.15 3.09
CA LEU A 97 0.28 8.41 1.90
C LEU A 97 0.33 9.35 0.68
N PRO A 98 0.55 8.80 -0.52
CA PRO A 98 0.49 9.61 -1.73
C PRO A 98 -0.92 10.18 -1.89
N LYS A 99 -1.02 11.32 -2.57
CA LYS A 99 -2.33 11.84 -2.98
C LYS A 99 -3.00 10.77 -3.81
N CYS A 100 -4.22 10.38 -3.45
CA CYS A 100 -4.94 9.38 -4.23
C CYS A 100 -6.43 9.63 -4.28
N GLU A 101 -7.05 9.26 -5.39
CA GLU A 101 -8.50 9.36 -5.54
C GLU A 101 -9.20 8.20 -4.83
N GLU A 102 -8.66 6.98 -4.97
CA GLU A 102 -9.21 5.77 -4.39
C GLU A 102 -8.17 5.01 -3.55
N LEU A 103 -8.48 4.80 -2.27
CA LEU A 103 -7.74 3.92 -1.39
C LEU A 103 -8.42 2.55 -1.29
N LYS A 104 -7.68 1.48 -1.61
CA LYS A 104 -8.11 0.08 -1.45
C LYS A 104 -7.27 -0.61 -0.40
N LEU A 105 -7.88 -0.94 0.72
CA LEU A 105 -7.23 -1.69 1.80
C LEU A 105 -7.70 -3.14 1.76
N ARG A 106 -6.75 -4.08 1.76
CA ARG A 106 -7.02 -5.48 2.04
C ARG A 106 -6.32 -5.86 3.33
N VAL A 107 -7.09 -6.12 4.38
CA VAL A 107 -6.57 -6.33 5.73
C VAL A 107 -6.82 -7.76 6.18
N SER A 108 -5.75 -8.50 6.51
CA SER A 108 -5.86 -9.83 7.11
C SER A 108 -5.80 -9.72 8.63
N LEU A 109 -6.83 -10.20 9.32
CA LEU A 109 -6.98 -10.12 10.78
C LEU A 109 -7.02 -11.51 11.43
N ARG A 110 -6.39 -11.62 12.61
CA ARG A 110 -6.66 -12.73 13.53
C ARG A 110 -7.83 -12.32 14.43
N ALA A 111 -8.62 -13.29 14.88
CA ALA A 111 -9.67 -13.04 15.86
C ALA A 111 -9.09 -12.26 17.07
N TYR A 112 -9.81 -11.25 17.54
CA TYR A 112 -9.48 -10.45 18.74
C TYR A 112 -8.28 -9.49 18.65
N ARG A 113 -8.05 -8.81 17.52
CA ARG A 113 -7.05 -7.72 17.44
C ARG A 113 -7.69 -6.35 17.70
N HIS A 114 -7.46 -5.80 18.90
CA HIS A 114 -7.88 -4.44 19.30
C HIS A 114 -7.26 -3.30 18.47
N ASN A 115 -6.18 -3.57 17.73
CA ASN A 115 -5.42 -2.55 17.03
C ASN A 115 -5.96 -2.23 15.63
N PHE A 116 -6.95 -2.98 15.12
CA PHE A 116 -7.51 -2.74 13.79
C PHE A 116 -8.09 -1.33 13.67
N ALA A 117 -8.90 -0.92 14.64
CA ALA A 117 -9.48 0.42 14.67
C ALA A 117 -8.38 1.49 14.64
N SER A 118 -7.35 1.38 15.50
CA SER A 118 -6.24 2.35 15.56
C SER A 118 -5.46 2.45 14.25
N ILE A 119 -5.14 1.32 13.62
CA ILE A 119 -4.44 1.30 12.32
C ILE A 119 -5.32 1.93 11.23
N MET A 120 -6.61 1.58 11.23
CA MET A 120 -7.55 2.14 10.26
C MET A 120 -7.66 3.65 10.42
N PHE A 121 -7.88 4.14 11.64
CA PHE A 121 -7.93 5.57 11.92
C PHE A 121 -6.65 6.31 11.53
N HIS A 122 -5.47 5.71 11.79
CA HIS A 122 -4.21 6.28 11.36
C HIS A 122 -4.13 6.43 9.84
N ILE A 123 -4.41 5.35 9.09
CA ILE A 123 -4.38 5.36 7.63
C ILE A 123 -5.36 6.37 7.04
N LEU A 124 -6.59 6.39 7.56
CA LEU A 124 -7.62 7.33 7.12
C LEU A 124 -7.21 8.78 7.38
N ARG A 125 -6.57 9.06 8.52
CA ARG A 125 -6.06 10.40 8.85
C ARG A 125 -4.91 10.82 7.93
N SER A 126 -4.08 9.87 7.49
CA SER A 126 -2.99 10.13 6.55
C SER A 126 -3.47 10.33 5.10
N CYS A 127 -4.76 10.11 4.83
CA CYS A 127 -5.41 10.33 3.53
C CYS A 127 -6.14 11.69 3.50
N SER A 128 -5.45 12.76 3.12
CA SER A 128 -6.04 14.11 3.14
C SER A 128 -6.86 14.46 1.89
N ASN A 129 -6.72 13.74 0.78
CA ASN A 129 -7.34 14.05 -0.51
C ASN A 129 -8.14 12.88 -1.12
N THR A 130 -8.37 11.82 -0.35
CA THR A 130 -9.00 10.60 -0.85
C THR A 130 -10.50 10.73 -0.97
N ARG A 131 -11.02 10.48 -2.18
CA ARG A 131 -12.44 10.58 -2.49
C ARG A 131 -13.20 9.28 -2.23
N ARG A 132 -12.53 8.14 -2.36
CA ARG A 132 -13.15 6.81 -2.26
C ARG A 132 -12.29 5.88 -1.42
N ILE A 133 -12.90 5.20 -0.47
CA ILE A 133 -12.22 4.22 0.38
C ILE A 133 -12.96 2.90 0.29
N SER A 134 -12.24 1.85 -0.07
CA SER A 134 -12.73 0.46 -0.09
C SER A 134 -11.90 -0.39 0.84
N ILE A 135 -12.55 -1.03 1.82
CA ILE A 135 -11.87 -1.87 2.81
C ILE A 135 -12.40 -3.29 2.67
N LYS A 136 -11.50 -4.22 2.36
CA LYS A 136 -11.76 -5.66 2.42
C LYS A 136 -11.05 -6.24 3.63
N VAL A 137 -11.81 -6.81 4.54
CA VAL A 137 -11.27 -7.51 5.72
C VAL A 137 -11.36 -9.01 5.46
N ASP A 138 -10.20 -9.66 5.42
CA ASP A 138 -10.10 -11.11 5.39
C ASP A 138 -9.95 -11.59 6.85
N SER A 139 -11.02 -12.13 7.43
CA SER A 139 -10.93 -12.83 8.71
C SER A 139 -10.38 -14.24 8.45
N GLY A 140 -9.47 -14.70 9.31
CA GLY A 140 -9.00 -16.09 9.28
C GLY A 140 -10.07 -17.13 9.67
N MET A 141 -11.33 -16.73 9.84
CA MET A 141 -12.48 -17.62 9.98
C MET A 141 -13.18 -17.74 8.64
N VAL A 142 -13.43 -18.98 8.22
CA VAL A 142 -14.48 -19.27 7.23
C VAL A 142 -15.78 -18.72 7.82
N ILE A 143 -16.37 -17.70 7.17
CA ILE A 143 -17.76 -17.22 7.20
C ILE A 143 -17.83 -15.68 7.25
N SER A 144 -18.55 -15.15 6.24
CA SER A 144 -19.06 -13.79 6.06
C SER A 144 -18.10 -12.71 5.57
N ILE A 145 -18.09 -12.52 4.25
CA ILE A 145 -17.62 -11.28 3.61
C ILE A 145 -18.59 -10.16 4.03
N LEU A 146 -18.21 -9.37 5.03
CA LEU A 146 -18.81 -8.06 5.28
C LEU A 146 -18.19 -7.07 4.29
N HIS A 147 -18.92 -6.77 3.22
CA HIS A 147 -18.57 -5.68 2.32
C HIS A 147 -19.04 -4.37 2.95
N ALA A 148 -18.15 -3.70 3.69
CA ALA A 148 -18.41 -2.36 4.19
C ALA A 148 -17.87 -1.34 3.17
N SER A 149 -18.76 -0.77 2.37
CA SER A 149 -18.47 0.44 1.59
C SER A 149 -18.91 1.64 2.41
N ALA A 150 -17.95 2.38 2.96
CA ALA A 150 -18.22 3.66 3.62
C ALA A 150 -17.92 4.79 2.63
N ASN A 151 -18.97 5.47 2.16
CA ASN A 151 -18.80 6.78 1.52
C ASN A 151 -18.58 7.80 2.62
N VAL A 152 -17.32 8.17 2.86
CA VAL A 152 -17.01 9.30 3.74
C VAL A 152 -16.95 10.54 2.87
N SER A 153 -18.02 11.33 2.88
CA SER A 153 -18.04 12.69 2.33
C SER A 153 -17.45 13.65 3.37
N PHE A 154 -16.40 14.36 3.02
CA PHE A 154 -15.96 15.53 3.79
C PHE A 154 -16.74 16.75 3.26
N ASN A 155 -17.49 17.42 4.15
CA ASN A 155 -18.14 18.71 3.90
C ASN A 155 -17.12 19.84 3.80
#